data_AF-A0A7C9F9I9-F1
#
_entry.id   AF-A0A7C9F9I9-F1
#
_cell.length_a   1.000
_cell.length_b   1.000
_cell.length_c   1.000
_cell.angle_alpha   90.00
_cell.angle_beta   90.00
_cell.angle_gamma   90.00
#
_symmetry.space_group_name_H-M   'P 1'
#
loop_
_entity.id
_entity.type
_entity.pdbx_description
1 polymer ?
#
loop_
_entity_poly.entity_id
_entity_poly.type
_entity_poly.pdbx_seq_one_letter_code
_entity_poly.pdbx_strand_id
1 'polypeptide(L)'
;MSTLPPDRSGDDSNGSIVERDAGDEPGHMVTTSDVLKGSKIIASDGEDVGNVFDIVLDLHRGRIAYAVASSGGTGEMLCAIPWSALTSSPP
;
A
#
# COMPACT_ATOMS: atom_id res chain seq x y z
N MET A 1 -39.17 42.63 -2.56
CA MET A 1 -38.96 41.41 -3.36
C MET A 1 -37.77 41.66 -4.29
N SER A 2 -36.63 41.05 -3.98
CA SER A 2 -35.25 41.08 -4.58
C SER A 2 -34.23 41.33 -3.46
N THR A 3 -33.06 40.70 -3.33
CA THR A 3 -32.42 39.49 -3.86
C THR A 3 -31.23 39.19 -2.90
N LEU A 4 -30.97 37.90 -2.70
CA LEU A 4 -29.90 37.12 -1.98
C LEU A 4 -28.64 37.81 -1.41
N PRO A 5 -28.13 37.26 -0.27
CA PRO A 5 -26.77 36.70 -0.20
C PRO A 5 -26.75 35.31 0.48
N PRO A 6 -25.61 34.60 0.65
CA PRO A 6 -24.27 34.83 0.12
C PRO A 6 -23.69 33.65 -0.70
N ASP A 7 -22.60 33.98 -1.37
CA ASP A 7 -21.54 33.15 -1.94
C ASP A 7 -21.08 31.99 -1.02
N ARG A 8 -21.04 30.77 -1.57
CA ARG A 8 -20.17 29.61 -1.20
C ARG A 8 -20.63 28.35 -1.95
N SER A 9 -20.24 28.23 -3.21
CA SER A 9 -20.06 26.92 -3.87
C SER A 9 -18.57 26.86 -4.18
N GLY A 10 -17.79 26.13 -3.41
CA GLY A 10 -17.83 24.67 -3.42
C GLY A 10 -16.54 24.27 -4.11
N ASP A 11 -15.49 24.15 -3.31
CA ASP A 11 -14.22 23.55 -3.70
C ASP A 11 -14.50 22.07 -4.01
N ASP A 12 -14.99 21.81 -5.22
CA ASP A 12 -15.27 20.47 -5.70
C ASP A 12 -13.95 19.84 -6.17
N SER A 13 -13.10 19.56 -5.18
CA SER A 13 -12.23 18.38 -5.07
C SER A 13 -11.90 17.72 -6.40
N ASN A 14 -10.78 18.13 -7.01
CA ASN A 14 -10.20 17.40 -8.12
C ASN A 14 -9.64 16.05 -7.62
N GLY A 15 -10.33 14.96 -7.95
CA GLY A 15 -9.90 13.60 -7.65
C GLY A 15 -10.22 12.66 -8.81
N SER A 16 -9.63 12.91 -9.98
CA SER A 16 -9.74 11.98 -11.10
C SER A 16 -8.86 10.75 -10.83
N ILE A 17 -9.46 9.64 -10.42
CA ILE A 17 -8.80 8.33 -10.45
C ILE A 17 -8.79 7.90 -11.92
N VAL A 18 -7.79 8.38 -12.66
CA VAL A 18 -7.45 7.78 -13.95
C VAL A 18 -6.76 6.46 -13.64
N GLU A 19 -7.46 5.35 -13.86
CA GLU A 19 -6.82 4.05 -13.93
C GLU A 19 -5.76 4.13 -15.03
N ARG A 20 -4.50 4.27 -14.61
CA ARG A 20 -3.37 4.22 -15.52
C ARG A 20 -2.91 2.78 -15.51
N ASP A 21 -3.07 2.12 -16.65
CA ASP A 21 -2.46 0.82 -16.91
C ASP A 21 -1.01 0.86 -16.43
N ALA A 22 -0.66 -0.09 -15.55
CA ALA A 22 0.67 -0.30 -15.04
C ALA A 22 1.56 -0.83 -16.17
N GLY A 23 1.90 0.04 -17.11
CA GLY A 23 2.88 -0.19 -18.15
C GLY A 23 4.27 0.14 -17.61
N ASP A 24 4.98 -0.89 -17.19
CA ASP A 24 6.42 -1.13 -17.40
C ASP A 24 7.32 0.10 -17.66
N GLU A 25 7.31 1.07 -16.75
CA GLU A 25 8.35 2.10 -16.67
C GLU A 25 9.30 1.71 -15.54
N PRO A 26 10.55 1.29 -15.84
CA PRO A 26 11.54 0.88 -14.84
C PRO A 26 11.99 2.11 -14.05
N GLY A 27 11.20 2.49 -13.05
CA GLY A 27 11.43 3.67 -12.23
C GLY A 27 10.34 3.93 -11.20
N HIS A 28 9.12 3.46 -11.43
CA HIS A 28 8.02 3.58 -10.47
C HIS A 28 7.44 2.21 -10.12
N MET A 29 8.01 1.58 -9.09
CA MET A 29 7.44 0.38 -8.47
C MET A 29 6.25 0.76 -7.59
N VAL A 30 5.20 1.28 -8.21
CA VAL A 30 3.90 1.46 -7.55
C VAL A 30 3.09 0.22 -7.87
N THR A 31 2.62 -0.45 -6.83
CA THR A 31 1.77 -1.63 -6.96
C THR A 31 0.57 -1.50 -6.06
N THR A 32 -0.47 -2.26 -6.33
CA THR A 32 -1.66 -2.30 -5.49
C THR A 32 -1.41 -3.20 -4.27
N SER A 33 -2.16 -2.95 -3.19
CA SER A 33 -2.12 -3.82 -2.01
C SER A 33 -2.46 -5.27 -2.34
N ASP A 34 -3.38 -5.48 -3.28
CA ASP A 34 -3.85 -6.82 -3.66
C ASP A 34 -2.77 -7.63 -4.37
N VAL A 35 -1.92 -6.97 -5.16
CA VAL A 35 -0.74 -7.62 -5.78
C VAL A 35 0.31 -7.98 -4.72
N LEU A 36 0.44 -7.17 -3.66
CA LEU A 36 1.38 -7.45 -2.58
C LEU A 36 0.91 -8.59 -1.67
N LYS A 37 -0.38 -8.72 -1.43
CA LYS A 37 -0.93 -9.80 -0.59
C LYS A 37 -0.58 -11.17 -1.16
N GLY A 38 -0.14 -12.07 -0.28
CA GLY A 38 0.35 -13.40 -0.62
C GLY A 38 1.79 -13.43 -1.15
N SER A 39 2.44 -12.28 -1.38
CA SER A 39 3.84 -12.25 -1.80
C SER A 39 4.74 -12.85 -0.74
N LYS A 40 5.70 -13.67 -1.18
CA LYS A 40 6.66 -14.33 -0.31
C LYS A 40 7.67 -13.35 0.28
N ILE A 41 7.96 -13.48 1.56
CA ILE A 41 8.96 -12.71 2.28
C ILE A 41 10.12 -13.65 2.63
N ILE A 42 11.30 -13.28 2.14
CA ILE A 42 12.54 -14.02 2.39
C ILE A 42 13.48 -13.13 3.18
N ALA A 43 14.10 -13.68 4.22
CA ALA A 43 15.13 -13.01 4.99
C ALA A 43 16.44 -12.89 4.18
N SER A 44 17.35 -12.02 4.61
CA SER A 44 18.62 -11.79 3.90
C SER A 44 19.54 -13.01 3.83
N ASP A 45 19.35 -13.99 4.70
CA ASP A 45 20.06 -15.27 4.71
C ASP A 45 19.38 -16.36 3.87
N GLY A 46 18.24 -16.04 3.24
CA GLY A 46 17.46 -16.96 2.41
C GLY A 46 16.37 -17.73 3.15
N GLU A 47 16.17 -17.51 4.46
CA GLU A 47 15.10 -18.16 5.22
C GLU A 47 13.71 -17.66 4.82
N ASP A 48 12.74 -18.57 4.80
CA ASP A 48 11.33 -18.27 4.54
C ASP A 48 10.68 -17.66 5.77
N VAL A 49 10.31 -16.38 5.69
CA VAL A 49 9.65 -15.66 6.78
C VAL A 49 8.12 -15.86 6.71
N GLY A 50 7.60 -16.23 5.55
CA GLY A 50 6.18 -16.37 5.27
C GLY A 50 5.72 -15.44 4.15
N ASN A 51 4.44 -15.04 4.20
CA ASN A 51 3.81 -14.26 3.13
C ASN A 51 3.20 -12.96 3.66
N VAL A 52 3.12 -11.93 2.82
CA VAL A 52 2.39 -10.70 3.13
C VAL A 52 0.90 -11.02 3.32
N PHE A 53 0.39 -10.78 4.51
CA PHE A 53 -1.02 -10.93 4.86
C PHE A 53 -1.79 -9.62 4.64
N ASP A 54 -1.24 -8.50 5.11
CA ASP A 54 -1.84 -7.17 4.93
C ASP A 54 -0.80 -6.05 4.97
N ILE A 55 -1.23 -4.81 4.74
CA ILE A 55 -0.41 -3.62 4.90
C ILE A 55 -1.08 -2.61 5.84
N VAL A 56 -0.28 -1.90 6.63
CA VAL A 56 -0.75 -0.88 7.56
C VAL A 56 -0.32 0.50 7.06
N LEU A 57 -1.29 1.39 6.90
CA LEU A 57 -1.05 2.79 6.53
C LEU A 57 -0.94 3.68 7.77
N ASP A 58 0.09 4.53 7.78
CA ASP A 58 0.16 5.72 8.62
C ASP A 58 -0.66 6.83 7.95
N LEU A 59 -1.90 7.00 8.42
CA LEU A 59 -2.83 8.00 7.88
C LEU A 59 -2.39 9.44 8.14
N HIS A 60 -1.60 9.68 9.19
CA HIS A 60 -1.09 11.02 9.48
C HIS A 60 -0.02 11.43 8.47
N ARG A 61 0.81 10.47 8.03
CA ARG A 61 1.90 10.71 7.07
C ARG A 61 1.58 10.31 5.63
N GLY A 62 0.42 9.70 5.38
CA GLY A 62 -0.02 9.27 4.06
C GLY A 62 0.88 8.21 3.43
N ARG A 63 1.47 7.31 4.22
CA ARG A 63 2.44 6.31 3.74
C ARG A 63 2.24 4.95 4.41
N ILE A 64 2.77 3.90 3.81
CA ILE A 64 2.79 2.58 4.45
C ILE A 64 3.78 2.59 5.62
N ALA A 65 3.34 2.12 6.77
CA ALA A 65 4.17 1.98 7.96
C ALA A 65 4.81 0.58 8.01
N TYR A 66 3.99 -0.46 7.89
CA TYR A 66 4.39 -1.85 8.05
C TYR A 66 3.65 -2.76 7.06
N ALA A 67 4.30 -3.85 6.66
CA ALA A 67 3.60 -5.03 6.15
C ALA A 67 3.33 -5.99 7.32
N VAL A 68 2.19 -6.66 7.29
CA VAL A 68 1.87 -7.77 8.18
C VAL A 68 2.25 -9.04 7.44
N ALA A 69 3.12 -9.84 8.02
CA ALA A 69 3.50 -11.14 7.49
C ALA A 69 2.84 -12.25 8.30
N SER A 70 2.45 -13.33 7.61
CA SER A 70 1.99 -14.57 8.22
C SER A 70 2.99 -15.67 7.91
N SER A 71 3.46 -16.38 8.93
CA SER A 71 4.43 -17.48 8.77
C SER A 71 3.86 -18.65 7.95
N GLY A 72 2.53 -18.79 7.88
CA GLY A 72 1.86 -19.94 7.28
C GLY A 72 2.07 -21.23 8.08
N GLY A 73 1.00 -21.99 8.33
CA GLY A 73 1.06 -23.29 9.01
C GLY A 73 0.13 -23.42 10.21
N THR A 74 0.20 -24.57 10.89
CA THR A 74 -0.57 -24.89 12.10
C THR A 74 0.04 -24.19 13.31
N GLY A 75 -0.31 -22.92 13.51
CA GLY A 75 0.22 -22.05 14.56
C GLY A 75 0.48 -20.65 14.03
N GLU A 76 -0.46 -20.13 13.23
CA GLU A 76 -0.32 -18.85 12.55
C GLU A 76 0.08 -17.74 13.53
N MET A 77 1.17 -17.08 13.22
CA MET A 77 1.61 -15.90 13.94
C MET A 77 1.79 -14.77 12.95
N LEU A 78 1.21 -13.62 13.29
CA LEU A 78 1.35 -12.40 12.53
C LEU A 78 2.51 -11.58 13.10
N CYS A 79 3.42 -11.16 12.23
CA CYS A 79 4.50 -10.25 12.59
C CYS A 79 4.44 -8.99 11.73
N ALA A 80 4.79 -7.85 12.34
CA ALA A 80 4.85 -6.57 11.64
C ALA A 80 6.28 -6.32 11.16
N ILE A 81 6.44 -6.12 9.86
CA ILE A 81 7.72 -5.82 9.22
C ILE A 81 7.71 -4.35 8.77
N PRO A 82 8.67 -3.52 9.19
CA PRO A 82 8.80 -2.15 8.70
C PRO A 82 8.86 -2.11 7.18
N TRP A 83 8.08 -1.23 6.56
CA TRP A 83 8.07 -1.11 5.09
C TRP A 83 9.48 -0.81 4.53
N SER A 84 10.28 -0.04 5.28
CA SER A 84 11.67 0.28 4.93
C SER A 84 12.66 -0.90 5.01
N ALA A 85 12.25 -2.04 5.58
CA ALA A 85 13.06 -3.25 5.64
C ALA A 85 12.80 -4.19 4.45
N LEU A 86 11.75 -3.92 3.66
CA LEU A 86 11.40 -4.73 2.49
C LEU A 86 12.09 -4.19 1.25
N THR A 87 12.54 -5.10 0.40
CA THR A 87 13.05 -4.80 -0.94
C THR A 87 12.31 -5.67 -1.95
N SER A 88 11.86 -5.08 -3.05
CA SER A 88 11.39 -5.85 -4.20
C SER A 88 12.61 -6.37 -4.94
N SER A 89 12.76 -7.69 -5.08
CA SER A 89 13.65 -8.21 -6.11
C SER A 89 13.05 -7.87 -7.47
N PRO A 90 13.80 -7.30 -8.42
CA PRO A 90 13.35 -7.30 -9.81
C PRO A 90 13.14 -8.75 -10.28
N PRO A 91 12.25 -8.98 -11.25
CA PRO A 91 12.06 -10.29 -11.87
C PRO A 91 13.33 -10.82 -12.56
#